data_AF-A0A0Q6BZT1-F1
#
_entry.id   AF-A0A0Q6BZT1-F1
#
_cell.length_a   1.000
_cell.length_b   1.000
_cell.length_c   1.000
_cell.angle_alpha   90.00
_cell.angle_beta   90.00
_cell.angle_gamma   90.00
#
_symmetry.space_group_name_H-M   'P 1'
#
loop_
_entity.id
_entity.type
_entity.pdbx_description
1 polymer ?
#
loop_
_entity_poly.entity_id
_entity_poly.type
_entity_poly.pdbx_seq_one_letter_code
_entity_poly.pdbx_strand_id
1 'polypeptide(L)'
;MTPEDHAKLLKVAGLLASDNAGERANAAARATEILERNGMSWTDALASVPVETLFVSDTISVEPVFDDEVTRLRSALATSEAMWRSLAEELDTVKPPESSIL
;
A
#
# COMPACT_ATOMS: atom_id res chain seq x y z
N MET A 1 12.42 -16.72 27.37
CA MET A 1 11.31 -15.76 27.20
C MET A 1 9.98 -16.47 27.33
N THR A 2 9.07 -15.97 28.16
CA THR A 2 7.71 -16.53 28.28
C THR A 2 6.82 -16.03 27.13
N PRO A 3 5.73 -16.74 26.77
CA PRO A 3 4.79 -16.27 25.75
C PRO A 3 4.17 -14.90 26.07
N GLU A 4 3.98 -14.62 27.36
CA GLU A 4 3.44 -13.34 27.84
C GLU A 4 4.43 -12.18 27.64
N ASP A 5 5.71 -12.41 27.91
CA ASP A 5 6.76 -11.42 27.69
C ASP A 5 6.95 -11.12 26.20
N HIS A 6 6.79 -12.14 25.35
CA HIS A 6 6.80 -11.99 23.90
C HIS A 6 5.64 -11.09 23.41
N ALA A 7 4.42 -11.33 23.88
CA ALA A 7 3.26 -10.50 23.51
C ALA A 7 3.41 -9.05 24.00
N LYS A 8 3.99 -8.84 25.20
CA LYS A 8 4.30 -7.51 25.72
C LYS A 8 5.35 -6.80 24.87
N LEU A 9 6.42 -7.50 24.46
CA LEU A 9 7.44 -6.94 23.57
C LEU A 9 6.88 -6.51 22.22
N LEU A 10 6.03 -7.33 21.59
CA LEU A 10 5.36 -6.95 20.33
C LEU A 10 4.54 -5.66 20.47
N LYS A 11 3.77 -5.55 21.56
CA LYS A 11 2.97 -4.35 21.84
C LYS A 11 3.84 -3.12 22.08
N VAL A 12 4.93 -3.26 22.83
CA VAL A 12 5.87 -2.17 23.11
C VAL A 12 6.64 -1.76 21.85
N ALA A 13 7.02 -2.72 20.99
CA ALA A 13 7.68 -2.46 19.71
C ALA A 13 6.79 -1.62 18.77
N GLY A 14 5.48 -1.88 18.74
CA GLY A 14 4.54 -1.04 18.00
C GLY A 14 4.47 0.41 18.51
N LEU A 15 4.66 0.63 19.82
CA LEU A 15 4.67 1.97 20.42
C LEU A 15 5.98 2.73 20.17
N LEU A 16 7.07 2.05 19.80
CA LEU A 16 8.31 2.72 19.37
C LEU A 16 8.13 3.53 18.08
N ALA A 17 7.14 3.16 17.26
CA ALA A 17 6.77 3.87 16.04
C ALA A 17 5.72 4.99 16.27
N SER A 18 5.30 5.25 17.52
CA SER A 18 4.32 6.32 17.82
C SER A 18 4.87 7.70 17.43
N ASP A 19 4.01 8.61 16.97
CA ASP A 19 4.38 9.99 16.66
C ASP A 19 4.66 10.83 17.92
N ASN A 20 4.22 10.36 19.08
CA ASN A 20 4.43 11.02 20.37
C ASN A 20 5.79 10.66 20.98
N ALA A 21 6.66 11.65 21.14
CA ALA A 21 8.01 11.46 21.71
C ALA A 21 8.01 10.89 23.13
N GLY A 22 7.04 11.25 23.97
CA GLY A 22 6.95 10.74 25.34
C GLY A 22 6.55 9.26 25.37
N GLU A 23 5.64 8.85 24.49
CA GLU A 23 5.24 7.45 24.35
C GLU A 23 6.38 6.59 23.82
N ARG A 24 7.13 7.09 22.82
CA ARG A 24 8.32 6.40 22.30
C ARG A 24 9.37 6.17 23.38
N ALA A 25 9.69 7.21 24.15
CA ALA A 25 10.70 7.11 25.21
C ALA A 25 10.31 6.09 26.30
N ASN A 26 9.05 6.11 26.72
CA ASN A 26 8.54 5.17 27.73
C ASN A 26 8.47 3.73 27.19
N ALA A 27 8.10 3.56 25.92
CA ALA A 27 8.13 2.27 25.24
C ALA A 27 9.57 1.72 25.16
N ALA A 28 10.55 2.54 24.80
CA ALA A 28 11.96 2.14 24.74
C ALA A 28 12.50 1.72 26.11
N ALA A 29 12.15 2.45 27.18
CA ALA A 29 12.53 2.09 28.55
C ALA A 29 11.95 0.72 28.95
N ARG A 30 10.66 0.48 28.69
CA ARG A 30 10.02 -0.80 28.97
C ARG A 30 10.57 -1.96 28.16
N ALA A 31 10.84 -1.74 26.87
CA ALA A 31 11.44 -2.78 26.03
C ALA A 31 12.84 -3.15 26.54
N THR A 32 13.64 -2.16 26.93
CA THR A 32 14.96 -2.39 27.54
C THR A 32 14.84 -3.27 28.79
N GLU A 33 13.94 -2.95 29.72
CA GLU A 33 13.74 -3.73 30.95
C GLU A 33 13.36 -5.19 30.66
N ILE A 34 12.49 -5.44 29.68
CA ILE A 34 12.08 -6.79 29.32
C ILE A 34 13.24 -7.57 28.69
N LEU A 35 14.02 -6.93 27.82
CA LEU A 35 15.19 -7.54 27.18
C LEU A 35 16.26 -7.91 28.23
N GLU A 36 16.60 -6.98 29.11
CA GLU A 36 17.59 -7.20 30.18
C GLU A 36 17.16 -8.32 31.13
N ARG A 37 15.88 -8.37 31.52
CA ARG A 37 15.34 -9.45 32.36
C ARG A 37 15.48 -10.83 31.70
N ASN A 38 15.48 -10.89 30.38
CA ASN A 38 15.68 -12.10 29.60
C ASN A 38 17.14 -12.32 29.18
N GLY A 39 18.07 -11.49 29.65
CA GLY A 39 19.50 -11.57 29.33
C GLY A 39 19.82 -11.26 27.87
N MET A 40 18.97 -10.48 27.19
CA MET A 40 19.13 -10.10 25.78
C MET A 40 19.50 -8.61 25.67
N SER A 41 20.33 -8.26 24.69
CA SER A 41 20.60 -6.88 24.33
C SER A 41 19.72 -6.42 23.15
N TRP A 42 19.63 -5.10 22.93
CA TRP A 42 19.01 -4.55 21.72
C TRP A 42 19.69 -5.03 20.44
N THR A 43 21.01 -5.25 20.49
CA THR A 43 21.77 -5.83 19.39
C THR A 43 21.28 -7.23 19.06
N ASP A 44 20.99 -8.06 20.07
CA ASP A 44 20.47 -9.42 19.86
C ASP A 44 19.02 -9.39 19.36
N ALA A 45 18.22 -8.42 19.84
CA ALA A 45 16.83 -8.25 19.43
C ALA A 45 16.68 -7.74 17.98
N LEU A 46 17.62 -6.89 17.55
CA LEU A 46 17.65 -6.30 16.20
C LEU A 46 18.55 -7.09 15.24
N ALA A 47 19.37 -8.01 15.75
CA ALA A 47 20.11 -8.93 14.91
C ALA A 47 19.09 -9.63 14.02
N SER A 48 19.28 -9.47 12.71
CA SER A 48 18.42 -10.07 11.70
C SER A 48 18.30 -11.56 12.02
N VAL A 49 17.10 -11.99 12.40
CA VAL A 49 16.79 -13.42 12.43
C VAL A 49 17.13 -13.91 11.03
N PRO A 50 18.06 -14.87 10.85
CA PRO A 50 18.26 -15.47 9.56
C PRO A 50 16.90 -16.01 9.15
N VAL A 51 16.30 -15.37 8.15
CA VAL A 51 15.10 -15.90 7.51
C VAL A 51 15.62 -17.15 6.82
N GLU A 52 15.59 -18.28 7.52
CA GLU A 52 15.51 -19.56 6.84
C GLU A 52 14.28 -19.44 5.96
N THR A 53 14.50 -19.23 4.67
CA THR A 53 13.49 -19.18 3.63
C THR A 53 12.87 -20.57 3.49
N LEU A 54 12.17 -21.04 4.53
CA LEU A 54 11.40 -22.27 4.52
C LEU A 54 10.01 -22.06 3.93
N PHE A 55 9.66 -20.82 3.58
CA PHE A 55 8.61 -20.57 2.61
C PHE A 55 9.23 -20.62 1.22
N VAL A 56 9.36 -21.84 0.69
CA VAL A 56 8.97 -22.03 -0.71
C VAL A 56 7.51 -21.62 -0.73
N SER A 57 7.25 -20.32 -0.89
CA SER A 57 5.95 -19.89 -1.36
C SER A 57 5.80 -20.67 -2.64
N ASP A 58 4.82 -21.58 -2.68
CA ASP A 58 4.22 -21.97 -3.94
C ASP A 58 3.98 -20.64 -4.64
N THR A 59 4.85 -20.34 -5.59
CA THR A 59 4.67 -19.20 -6.46
C THR A 59 3.45 -19.63 -7.24
N ILE A 60 2.28 -19.23 -6.75
CA ILE A 60 1.07 -19.27 -7.55
C ILE A 60 1.47 -18.42 -8.74
N SER A 61 1.85 -19.07 -9.83
CA SER A 61 1.82 -18.47 -11.15
C SER A 61 0.36 -18.14 -11.36
N VAL A 62 -0.01 -16.94 -10.91
CA VAL A 62 -1.19 -16.28 -11.40
C VAL A 62 -0.86 -16.04 -12.86
N GLU A 63 -1.19 -17.01 -13.71
CA GLU A 63 -1.33 -16.71 -15.12
C GLU A 63 -2.25 -15.49 -15.17
N PRO A 64 -1.83 -14.40 -15.83
CA PRO A 64 -2.71 -13.26 -15.99
C PRO A 64 -3.92 -13.79 -16.74
N VAL A 65 -5.01 -14.01 -16.01
CA VAL A 65 -6.30 -14.22 -16.63
C VAL A 65 -6.58 -12.87 -17.26
N PHE A 66 -6.27 -12.76 -18.56
CA PHE A 66 -6.63 -11.64 -19.40
C PHE A 66 -8.15 -11.71 -19.59
N ASP A 67 -8.87 -11.56 -18.49
CA ASP A 67 -10.31 -11.67 -18.46
C ASP A 67 -10.89 -10.56 -19.32
N ASP A 68 -11.95 -10.97 -20.03
CA ASP A 68 -12.81 -10.21 -20.93
C ASP A 68 -13.17 -8.80 -20.43
N GLU A 69 -13.03 -8.54 -19.15
CA GLU A 69 -13.22 -7.25 -18.49
C GLU A 69 -12.28 -6.15 -19.02
N VAL A 70 -10.99 -6.41 -19.21
CA VAL A 70 -10.07 -5.38 -19.74
C VAL A 70 -10.41 -5.06 -21.20
N THR A 71 -10.78 -6.07 -21.97
CA THR A 71 -11.26 -5.93 -23.35
C THR A 71 -12.58 -5.16 -23.41
N ARG A 72 -13.52 -5.47 -22.50
CA ARG A 72 -14.80 -4.79 -22.33
C ARG A 72 -14.59 -3.32 -21.99
N LEU A 73 -13.75 -3.00 -21.01
CA LEU A 73 -13.46 -1.63 -20.60
C LEU A 73 -12.83 -0.81 -21.72
N ARG A 74 -11.90 -1.40 -22.49
CA ARG A 74 -11.29 -0.76 -23.67
C ARG A 74 -12.32 -0.49 -24.76
N SER A 75 -13.24 -1.43 -25.02
CA SER A 75 -14.31 -1.24 -26.00
C SER A 75 -15.32 -0.16 -25.59
N ALA A 76 -15.65 -0.10 -24.30
CA ALA A 76 -16.54 0.92 -23.75
C ALA A 76 -15.91 2.31 -23.83
N LEU A 77 -14.60 2.43 -23.54
CA LEU A 77 -13.87 3.67 -23.67
C LEU A 77 -13.83 4.17 -25.12
N ALA A 78 -13.51 3.28 -26.08
CA ALA A 78 -13.50 3.63 -27.50
C ALA A 78 -14.86 4.12 -28.00
N THR A 79 -15.94 3.51 -27.53
CA THR A 79 -17.32 3.92 -27.87
C THR A 79 -17.63 5.30 -27.29
N SER A 80 -17.27 5.54 -26.02
CA SER A 80 -17.43 6.85 -25.37
C SER A 80 -16.69 7.96 -26.13
N GLU A 81 -15.41 7.74 -26.47
CA GLU A 81 -14.61 8.70 -27.22
C GLU A 81 -15.18 9.01 -28.61
N ALA A 82 -15.72 8.00 -29.30
CA ALA A 82 -16.37 8.21 -30.60
C ALA A 82 -17.62 9.09 -30.48
N MET A 83 -18.44 8.87 -29.45
CA MET A 83 -19.61 9.73 -29.17
C MET A 83 -19.20 11.17 -28.86
N TRP A 84 -18.17 11.37 -28.05
CA TRP A 84 -17.65 12.70 -27.76
C TRP A 84 -17.13 13.42 -29.01
N ARG A 85 -16.43 12.72 -29.91
CA ARG A 85 -15.96 13.30 -31.18
C ARG A 85 -17.12 13.67 -32.09
N SER A 86 -18.14 12.82 -32.21
CA SER A 86 -19.34 13.10 -33.02
C SER A 86 -20.10 14.31 -32.48
N LEU A 87 -20.26 14.42 -31.16
CA LEU A 87 -20.93 15.56 -30.54
C LEU A 87 -20.14 16.87 -30.72
N ALA A 88 -18.80 16.78 -30.64
CA ALA A 88 -17.94 17.93 -30.90
C ALA A 88 -18.03 18.40 -32.36
N GLU A 89 -18.10 17.46 -33.31
CA GLU A 89 -18.30 17.77 -34.74
C GLU A 89 -19.67 18.41 -35.00
N GLU A 90 -20.75 17.86 -34.41
CA GLU A 90 -22.07 18.48 -34.49
C GLU A 90 -22.06 19.92 -33.93
N LEU A 91 -21.43 20.14 -32.77
CA LEU A 91 -21.35 21.47 -32.17
C LEU A 91 -20.59 22.47 -33.05
N ASP A 92 -19.52 22.03 -33.72
CA ASP A 92 -18.74 22.88 -34.63
C ASP A 92 -19.56 23.23 -35.90
N THR A 93 -20.36 22.28 -36.42
CA THR A 93 -21.25 22.54 -37.56
C THR A 93 -22.43 23.46 -37.23
N VAL A 94 -22.81 23.56 -35.95
CA VAL A 94 -23.91 24.43 -35.47
C VAL A 94 -23.41 25.82 -35.08
N LYS A 95 -22.09 26.07 -35.05
CA LYS A 95 -21.54 27.41 -34.78
C LYS A 95 -22.00 28.38 -35.89
N PRO A 96 -22.85 29.39 -35.60
CA PRO A 96 -23.29 30.33 -36.62
C PRO A 96 -22.07 31.13 -37.14
N PRO A 97 -22.04 31.50 -38.44
CA PRO A 97 -20.97 32.32 -38.96
C PRO A 97 -20.94 33.62 -38.15
N GLU A 98 -19.79 33.90 -37.54
CA GLU A 98 -19.55 35.15 -36.82
C GLU A 98 -19.91 36.28 -37.77
N SER A 99 -21.06 36.91 -37.49
CA SER A 99 -21.58 38.04 -38.25
C SER A 99 -20.47 39.06 -38.36
N SER A 100 -19.96 39.25 -39.57
CA SER A 100 -19.18 40.44 -39.92
C SER A 100 -20.05 41.65 -39.63
N ILE A 101 -19.83 42.26 -38.47
CA ILE A 101 -20.28 43.61 -38.18
C ILE A 101 -19.03 44.47 -38.28
N LEU A 102 -18.91 45.08 -39.46
CA LEU A 102 -18.13 46.29 -39.72
C LEU A 102 -18.60 47.43 -38.82
#